data_AF-A0A7J4Q373-F1
#
_entry.id   AF-A0A7J4Q373-F1
#
_cell.length_a   1.000
_cell.length_b   1.000
_cell.length_c   1.000
_cell.angle_alpha   90.00
_cell.angle_beta   90.00
_cell.angle_gamma   90.00
#
_symmetry.space_group_name_H-M   'P 1'
#
loop_
_entity.id
_entity.type
_entity.pdbx_description
1 polymer ?
#
loop_
_entity_poly.entity_id
_entity_poly.type
_entity_poly.pdbx_seq_one_letter_code
_entity_poly.pdbx_strand_id
1 'polypeptide(L)'
;MMLVWIVHTFLWSIVSICAYSLMMRVTWAEVGGTQFTGYMAMMNLSAIIGYQLAPIFAARYDYQTIFYIAAMLETFVILAALFVDPGETRRTLTQEPL
;
A
#
# COMPACT_ATOMS: atom_id res chain seq x y z
N MET A 1 4.72 -14.57 -20.59
CA MET A 1 5.01 -13.17 -20.24
C MET A 1 3.72 -12.35 -20.11
N MET A 2 2.94 -12.13 -21.17
CA MET A 2 1.72 -11.30 -21.12
C MET A 2 0.62 -11.80 -20.17
N LEU A 3 0.32 -13.11 -20.17
CA LEU A 3 -0.72 -13.68 -19.30
C LEU A 3 -0.39 -13.53 -17.80
N VAL A 4 0.88 -13.74 -17.43
CA VAL A 4 1.36 -13.55 -16.06
C VAL A 4 1.16 -12.11 -15.61
N TRP A 5 1.45 -11.14 -16.49
CA TRP A 5 1.25 -9.72 -16.21
C TRP A 5 -0.22 -9.32 -16.07
N ILE A 6 -1.11 -9.90 -16.88
CA ILE A 6 -2.56 -9.66 -16.77
C ILE A 6 -3.07 -10.18 -15.43
N VAL A 7 -2.72 -11.42 -15.06
CA VAL A 7 -3.11 -12.02 -13.78
C VAL A 7 -2.55 -11.21 -12.61
N HIS A 8 -1.26 -10.86 -12.67
CA HIS A 8 -0.61 -10.03 -11.65
C HIS A 8 -1.33 -8.69 -11.46
N THR A 9 -1.54 -7.94 -12.55
CA THR A 9 -2.19 -6.62 -12.49
C THR A 9 -3.62 -6.71 -11.96
N PHE A 10 -4.36 -7.75 -12.35
CA PHE A 10 -5.71 -7.99 -11.88
C PHE A 10 -5.75 -8.28 -10.37
N LEU A 11 -4.93 -9.22 -9.90
CA LEU A 11 -4.86 -9.56 -8.48
C LEU A 11 -4.37 -8.37 -7.65
N TRP A 12 -3.36 -7.65 -8.12
CA TRP A 12 -2.83 -6.47 -7.45
C TRP A 12 -3.85 -5.33 -7.35
N SER A 13 -4.70 -5.18 -8.36
CA SER A 13 -5.80 -4.20 -8.33
C SER A 13 -6.82 -4.54 -7.24
N ILE A 14 -7.16 -5.82 -7.06
CA ILE A 14 -8.05 -6.27 -5.99
C ILE A 14 -7.44 -5.95 -4.62
N VAL A 15 -6.17 -6.34 -4.41
CA VAL A 15 -5.44 -6.07 -3.16
C VAL A 15 -5.41 -4.57 -2.86
N SER A 16 -5.14 -3.75 -3.87
CA SER A 16 -5.09 -2.30 -3.73
C SER A 16 -6.44 -1.76 -3.23
N ILE A 17 -7.56 -2.13 -3.86
CA ILE A 17 -8.90 -1.68 -3.45
C ILE A 17 -9.25 -2.15 -2.03
N CYS A 18 -8.90 -3.38 -1.66
CA CYS A 18 -9.08 -3.88 -0.30
C CYS A 18 -8.26 -3.08 0.72
N ALA A 19 -7.01 -2.74 0.41
CA ALA A 19 -6.16 -1.91 1.26
C ALA A 19 -6.75 -0.50 1.41
N TYR A 20 -7.24 0.12 0.33
CA TYR A 20 -7.97 1.40 0.41
C TYR A 20 -9.18 1.31 1.35
N SER A 21 -9.98 0.25 1.23
CA SER A 21 -11.15 0.03 2.09
C SER A 21 -10.75 -0.14 3.56
N LEU A 22 -9.66 -0.86 3.83
CA LEU A 22 -9.11 -1.04 5.17
C LEU A 22 -8.69 0.30 5.78
N MET A 23 -7.93 1.11 5.03
CA MET A 23 -7.49 2.43 5.51
C MET A 23 -8.68 3.34 5.84
N MET A 24 -9.74 3.32 5.02
CA MET A 24 -10.96 4.07 5.31
C MET A 24 -11.68 3.63 6.58
N ARG A 25 -11.60 2.35 6.96
CA ARG A 25 -12.15 1.85 8.23
C ARG A 25 -11.34 2.30 9.45
N VAL A 26 -10.03 2.42 9.28
CA VAL A 26 -9.09 2.90 10.32
C VAL A 26 -9.17 4.41 10.49
N THR A 27 -9.64 5.15 9.50
CA THR A 27 -9.73 6.62 9.55
C THR A 27 -10.64 7.11 10.68
N TRP A 28 -10.13 8.03 11.48
CA TRP A 28 -10.92 8.71 12.52
C TRP A 28 -11.75 9.84 11.89
N ALA A 29 -13.06 9.84 12.13
CA ALA A 29 -14.00 10.74 11.44
C ALA A 29 -13.68 12.24 11.62
N GLU A 30 -13.21 12.63 12.81
CA GLU A 30 -12.95 14.03 13.16
C GLU A 30 -11.77 14.64 12.38
N VAL A 31 -10.77 13.82 12.02
CA VAL A 31 -9.59 14.26 11.23
C VAL A 31 -9.51 13.56 9.87
N GLY A 32 -10.62 12.99 9.40
CA GLY A 32 -10.64 12.18 8.18
C GLY A 32 -10.16 12.93 6.94
N GLY A 33 -10.47 14.23 6.84
CA GLY A 33 -10.00 15.09 5.75
C GLY A 33 -8.48 15.27 5.73
N THR A 34 -7.85 15.41 6.90
CA THR A 34 -6.40 15.53 7.04
C THR A 34 -5.70 14.20 6.74
N GLN A 35 -6.27 13.08 7.20
CA GLN A 35 -5.75 11.74 6.89
C GLN A 35 -5.84 11.40 5.41
N PHE A 36 -6.93 11.79 4.73
CA PHE A 36 -7.05 11.63 3.28
C PHE A 36 -6.00 12.44 2.52
N THR A 37 -5.77 13.69 2.93
CA THR A 37 -4.73 14.55 2.32
C THR A 37 -3.33 13.96 2.54
N GLY A 38 -3.04 13.51 3.76
CA GLY A 38 -1.79 12.83 4.09
C GLY A 38 -1.59 11.57 3.25
N TYR A 39 -2.63 10.75 3.10
CA TYR A 39 -2.60 9.56 2.25
C TYR A 39 -2.24 9.92 0.79
N MET A 40 -2.92 10.90 0.20
CA MET A 40 -2.68 11.32 -1.19
C MET A 40 -1.27 11.90 -1.40
N ALA A 41 -0.75 12.65 -0.41
CA ALA A 41 0.61 13.15 -0.42
C ALA A 41 1.63 12.01 -0.36
N MET A 42 1.42 11.02 0.52
CA MET A 42 2.30 9.86 0.65
C MET A 42 2.29 8.98 -0.61
N MET A 43 1.14 8.85 -1.28
CA MET A 43 1.06 8.16 -2.57
C MET A 43 1.92 8.87 -3.63
N ASN A 44 1.84 10.20 -3.74
CA ASN A 44 2.69 10.95 -4.67
C ASN A 44 4.17 10.86 -4.30
N LEU A 45 4.51 10.95 -3.01
CA LEU A 45 5.88 10.79 -2.53
C LEU A 45 6.44 9.40 -2.88
N SER A 46 5.64 8.34 -2.72
CA SER A 46 6.05 6.97 -3.07
C SER A 46 6.37 6.82 -4.56
N ALA A 47 5.59 7.46 -5.44
CA ALA A 47 5.83 7.46 -6.87
C ALA A 47 7.16 8.14 -7.22
N ILE A 48 7.45 9.30 -6.61
CA ILE A 48 8.72 10.00 -6.80
C ILE A 48 9.90 9.13 -6.34
N ILE A 49 9.81 8.52 -5.16
CA ILE A 49 10.86 7.61 -4.66
C ILE A 49 11.07 6.44 -5.63
N GLY A 50 10.00 5.83 -6.12
CA GLY A 50 10.06 4.74 -7.10
C GLY A 50 10.77 5.14 -8.39
N TYR A 51 10.43 6.31 -8.96
CA TYR A 51 11.08 6.81 -10.16
C TYR A 51 12.56 7.10 -9.99
N GLN A 52 12.97 7.62 -8.81
CA GLN A 52 14.38 7.89 -8.54
C GLN A 52 15.18 6.60 -8.30
N LEU A 53 14.55 5.55 -7.76
CA LEU A 53 15.18 4.26 -7.53
C LEU A 53 15.26 3.38 -8.78
N ALA A 54 14.27 3.47 -9.68
CA ALA A 54 14.22 2.68 -10.91
C ALA A 54 15.52 2.69 -11.75
N PRO A 55 16.13 3.84 -12.09
CA PRO A 55 17.37 3.85 -12.85
C PRO A 55 18.56 3.28 -12.07
N ILE A 56 18.58 3.43 -10.74
CA ILE A 56 19.65 2.88 -9.89
C ILE A 56 19.59 1.36 -9.90
N PHE A 57 18.39 0.78 -9.79
CA PHE A 57 18.22 -0.67 -9.86
C PHE A 57 18.48 -1.21 -11.26
N ALA A 58 17.98 -0.55 -12.31
CA ALA A 58 18.21 -0.95 -13.69
C ALA A 58 19.68 -0.90 -14.11
N ALA A 59 20.48 0.01 -13.54
CA ALA A 59 21.91 0.10 -13.82
C ALA A 59 22.76 -0.95 -13.09
N ARG A 60 22.24 -1.53 -11.99
CA ARG A 60 23.00 -2.44 -11.11
C ARG A 60 22.55 -3.89 -11.16
N TYR A 61 21.32 -4.15 -11.58
CA TYR A 61 20.71 -5.48 -11.54
C TYR A 61 20.06 -5.83 -12.87
N ASP A 62 20.06 -7.13 -13.18
CA ASP A 62 19.33 -7.68 -14.30
C ASP A 62 17.81 -7.70 -14.02
N TYR A 63 17.01 -7.72 -15.07
CA TYR A 63 15.54 -7.64 -14.99
C TYR A 63 14.95 -8.69 -14.04
N GLN A 64 15.44 -9.92 -14.07
CA GLN A 64 14.94 -10.99 -13.21
C GLN A 64 15.17 -10.69 -11.73
N THR A 65 16.32 -10.15 -11.36
CA THR A 65 16.64 -9.78 -9.97
C THR A 65 15.76 -8.63 -9.50
N ILE A 66 15.47 -7.65 -10.36
CA ILE A 66 14.57 -6.54 -10.05
C ILE A 66 13.15 -7.07 -9.75
N PHE A 67 12.66 -8.05 -10.52
CA PHE A 67 11.36 -8.68 -10.22
C PHE A 67 11.34 -9.43 -8.90
N TYR A 68 12.41 -10.14 -8.53
CA TYR A 68 12.49 -10.78 -7.22
C TYR A 68 12.49 -9.78 -6.06
N ILE A 69 13.19 -8.65 -6.23
CA ILE A 69 13.16 -7.55 -5.24
C ILE A 69 11.74 -6.96 -5.14
N ALA A 70 11.07 -6.71 -6.26
CA ALA A 70 9.70 -6.21 -6.27
C ALA A 70 8.74 -7.18 -5.56
N ALA A 71 8.81 -8.48 -5.87
CA ALA A 71 7.98 -9.50 -5.23
C ALA A 71 8.23 -9.59 -3.71
N MET A 72 9.48 -9.42 -3.27
CA MET A 72 9.82 -9.36 -1.85
C MET A 72 9.18 -8.13 -1.17
N LEU A 73 9.26 -6.95 -1.81
CA LEU A 73 8.66 -5.72 -1.28
C LEU A 73 7.14 -5.80 -1.23
N GLU A 74 6.49 -6.35 -2.25
CA GLU A 74 5.05 -6.59 -2.27
C GLU A 74 4.62 -7.56 -1.17
N THR A 75 5.38 -8.63 -0.95
CA THR A 75 5.12 -9.58 0.15
C THR A 75 5.21 -8.87 1.51
N PHE A 76 6.16 -7.95 1.68
CA PHE A 76 6.28 -7.18 2.91
C PHE A 76 5.04 -6.31 3.18
N VAL A 77 4.42 -5.73 2.15
CA VAL A 77 3.16 -4.98 2.29
C VAL A 77 2.02 -5.88 2.80
N ILE A 78 1.94 -7.11 2.30
CA ILE A 78 0.94 -8.08 2.77
C ILE A 78 1.18 -8.43 4.24
N LEU A 79 2.44 -8.66 4.63
CA LEU A 79 2.78 -8.93 6.03
C LEU A 79 2.43 -7.75 6.94
N ALA A 80 2.71 -6.52 6.51
CA ALA A 80 2.34 -5.32 7.26
C ALA A 80 0.82 -5.21 7.45
N ALA A 81 0.02 -5.57 6.44
CA ALA A 81 -1.43 -5.55 6.51
C ALA A 81 -2.00 -6.52 7.57
N LEU A 82 -1.31 -7.64 7.86
CA LEU A 82 -1.73 -8.59 8.91
C LEU A 82 -1.67 -7.98 10.32
N PHE A 83 -0.85 -6.95 10.53
CA PHE A 83 -0.74 -6.26 11.82
C PHE A 83 -1.73 -5.10 11.96
N VAL A 84 -2.48 -4.75 10.92
CA VAL A 84 -3.45 -3.66 10.96
C VAL A 84 -4.75 -4.17 11.56
N ASP A 85 -5.06 -3.72 12.77
CA ASP A 85 -6.38 -3.93 13.39
C ASP A 85 -7.33 -2.78 12.98
N PRO A 86 -8.37 -3.03 12.15
CA PRO A 86 -9.33 -2.01 11.75
C PRO A 86 -10.23 -1.53 12.89
N GLY A 87 -10.34 -2.28 13.99
CA GLY A 87 -11.13 -1.93 15.16
C GLY A 87 -10.41 -1.00 16.14
N GLU A 88 -9.10 -0.85 16.01
CA GLU A 88 -8.26 -0.15 16.99
C GLU A 88 -8.65 1.32 17.16
N THR A 89 -8.84 2.05 16.05
CA THR A 89 -9.27 3.46 16.07
C THR A 89 -10.62 3.62 16.77
N ARG A 90 -11.57 2.70 16.53
CA ARG A 90 -12.89 2.75 17.17
C ARG A 90 -12.78 2.50 18.67
N ARG A 91 -12.00 1.49 19.07
CA ARG A 91 -11.80 1.10 20.48
C ARG A 91 -11.05 2.15 21.30
N THR A 92 -10.07 2.82 20.69
CA THR A 92 -9.16 3.73 21.40
C THR A 92 -9.57 5.20 21.33
N LEU A 93 -10.15 5.65 20.21
CA LEU A 93 -10.44 7.07 19.97
C LEU A 93 -11.93 7.40 19.91
N THR A 94 -12.80 6.42 19.67
CA THR A 94 -14.26 6.65 19.64
C THR A 94 -14.85 6.25 20.98
N GLN A 95 -14.84 7.17 21.97
CA GLN A 95 -15.49 6.97 23.28
C GLN A 95 -17.02 7.15 23.22
N GLU A 96 -17.71 6.53 22.26
CA GLU A 96 -19.18 6.49 22.30
C GLU A 96 -19.63 5.27 23.14
N PRO A 97 -20.41 5.47 24.23
CA PRO A 97 -21.04 4.36 24.92
C PRO A 97 -22.12 3.72 24.02
N LEU A 98 -22.29 2.41 24.15
CA LEU A 98 -23.34 1.62 23.50
C LEU A 98 -24.74 2.20 23.71
#